data_AF-A0A537FDV3-F1
#
_entry.id   AF-A0A537FDV3-F1
#
_cell.length_a   1.000
_cell.length_b   1.000
_cell.length_c   1.000
_cell.angle_alpha   90.00
_cell.angle_beta   90.00
_cell.angle_gamma   90.00
#
_symmetry.space_group_name_H-M   'P 1'
#
loop_
_entity.id
_entity.type
_entity.pdbx_description
1 polymer ?
#
loop_
_entity_poly.entity_id
_entity_poly.type
_entity_poly.pdbx_seq_one_letter_code
_entity_poly.pdbx_strand_id
1 'polypeptide(L)'
;MEYSASDNLNSHALSNHPSVSRYPTDWDSIAHQVRLRDGNRCVICGRNDRPLHVDHIHPRSQGGLDLPSNLRTLCEVCHVKRHPNMSTDPQWQKTVLMHTTDPLEKRRLKRNLLLETLKRPITKRLKYYYTKWFVKPKKHRRW
;
A
#
# COMPACT_ATOMS: atom_id res chain seq x y z
N MET A 1 -28.67 -6.00 28.92
CA MET A 1 -27.70 -4.92 28.61
C MET A 1 -27.60 -4.84 27.10
N GLU A 2 -28.44 -4.01 26.52
CA GLU A 2 -28.55 -3.80 25.07
C GLU A 2 -27.30 -3.08 24.56
N TYR A 3 -26.69 -3.63 23.50
CA TYR A 3 -25.65 -2.94 22.76
C TYR A 3 -26.31 -2.36 21.51
N SER A 4 -26.62 -1.06 21.53
CA SER A 4 -27.27 -0.35 20.44
C SER A 4 -26.34 -0.28 19.23
N ALA A 5 -26.64 -1.12 18.23
CA ALA A 5 -26.08 -1.02 16.89
C ALA A 5 -26.94 -0.06 16.07
N SER A 6 -26.62 1.22 16.11
CA SER A 6 -27.30 2.21 15.27
C SER A 6 -26.29 3.11 14.57
N ASP A 7 -26.31 2.98 13.24
CA ASP A 7 -26.04 4.02 12.25
C ASP A 7 -24.60 4.20 11.76
N ASN A 8 -24.10 3.17 11.05
CA ASN A 8 -22.99 3.33 10.11
C ASN A 8 -23.48 3.14 8.66
N LEU A 9 -24.56 3.87 8.32
CA LEU A 9 -25.13 3.88 6.98
C LEU A 9 -24.39 4.90 6.11
N ASN A 10 -23.46 4.37 5.32
CA ASN A 10 -23.09 4.88 4.00
C ASN A 10 -22.40 6.27 3.93
N SER A 11 -21.09 6.29 4.18
CA SER A 11 -20.19 7.43 3.86
C SER A 11 -20.06 7.72 2.35
N HIS A 12 -20.73 6.95 1.48
CA HIS A 12 -20.59 7.03 0.02
C HIS A 12 -21.44 8.12 -0.66
N ALA A 13 -22.44 8.71 0.01
CA ALA A 13 -23.35 9.66 -0.64
C ALA A 13 -22.85 11.11 -0.69
N LEU A 14 -21.71 11.46 -0.07
CA LEU A 14 -21.25 12.86 0.08
C LEU A 14 -19.78 13.12 -0.35
N SER A 15 -19.16 12.20 -1.09
CA SER A 15 -17.69 12.21 -1.27
C SER A 15 -17.13 13.10 -2.39
N ASN A 16 -17.84 14.15 -2.83
CA ASN A 16 -17.35 15.07 -3.86
C ASN A 16 -16.81 16.41 -3.33
N HIS A 17 -16.74 16.62 -2.01
CA HIS A 17 -16.08 17.79 -1.40
C HIS A 17 -14.63 17.49 -0.99
N PRO A 18 -13.64 18.32 -1.38
CA PRO A 18 -12.21 18.07 -1.14
C PRO A 18 -11.77 18.15 0.33
N SER A 19 -12.67 18.52 1.25
CA SER A 19 -12.37 18.71 2.68
C SER A 19 -12.90 17.61 3.60
N VAL A 20 -13.70 16.65 3.11
CA VAL A 20 -14.31 15.61 3.95
C VAL A 20 -13.50 14.32 3.85
N SER A 21 -13.07 13.81 5.02
CA SER A 21 -12.40 12.50 5.12
C SER A 21 -13.24 11.43 4.43
N ARG A 22 -12.62 10.65 3.55
CA ARG A 22 -13.30 9.54 2.85
C ARG A 22 -13.65 8.38 3.78
N TYR A 23 -13.19 8.40 5.03
CA TYR A 23 -13.42 7.35 6.01
C TYR A 23 -14.26 7.87 7.18
N PRO A 24 -15.01 6.98 7.86
CA PRO A 24 -15.64 7.28 9.13
C PRO A 24 -14.65 7.88 10.13
N THR A 25 -15.15 8.70 11.07
CA THR A 25 -14.32 9.34 12.09
C THR A 25 -13.61 8.34 13.01
N ASP A 26 -14.15 7.12 13.13
CA ASP A 26 -13.65 6.02 13.95
C ASP A 26 -12.82 4.98 13.16
N TRP A 27 -12.40 5.30 11.93
CA TRP A 27 -11.66 4.38 11.05
C TRP A 27 -10.44 3.73 11.71
N ASP A 28 -9.66 4.48 12.49
CA ASP A 28 -8.48 3.94 13.17
C ASP A 28 -8.86 2.84 14.18
N SER A 29 -9.99 3.00 14.88
CA SER A 29 -10.55 2.00 15.78
C SER A 29 -11.00 0.77 15.01
N ILE A 30 -11.77 0.95 13.92
CA ILE A 30 -12.22 -0.14 13.05
C ILE A 30 -11.02 -0.91 12.49
N ALA A 31 -10.02 -0.21 11.95
CA ALA A 31 -8.84 -0.81 11.37
C ALA A 31 -7.97 -1.54 12.40
N HIS A 32 -7.92 -1.04 13.64
CA HIS A 32 -7.26 -1.74 14.74
C HIS A 32 -8.00 -3.04 15.11
N GLN A 33 -9.33 -2.99 15.26
CA GLN A 33 -10.15 -4.17 15.56
C GLN A 33 -10.03 -5.24 14.47
N VAL A 34 -10.06 -4.86 13.20
CA VAL A 34 -9.88 -5.78 12.06
C VAL A 34 -8.50 -6.46 12.11
N ARG A 35 -7.44 -5.70 12.41
CA ARG A 35 -6.08 -6.26 12.56
C ARG A 35 -5.98 -7.21 13.74
N LEU A 36 -6.60 -6.90 14.87
CA LEU A 36 -6.63 -7.79 16.03
C LEU A 36 -7.39 -9.09 15.72
N ARG A 37 -8.58 -8.99 15.11
CA ARG A 37 -9.38 -10.14 14.67
C ARG A 37 -8.58 -11.07 13.76
N ASP A 38 -7.81 -10.50 12.83
CA ASP A 38 -7.00 -11.23 11.87
C ASP A 38 -5.64 -11.67 12.46
N GLY A 39 -5.44 -11.54 13.77
CA GLY A 39 -4.23 -11.99 14.48
C GLY A 39 -2.97 -11.21 14.10
N ASN A 40 -3.11 -9.94 13.69
CA ASN A 40 -2.05 -9.10 13.13
C ASN A 40 -1.28 -9.81 12.00
N ARG A 41 -2.00 -10.53 11.13
CA ARG A 41 -1.45 -11.29 10.01
C ARG A 41 -2.23 -11.01 8.74
N CYS A 42 -1.54 -11.11 7.61
CA CYS A 42 -2.20 -11.14 6.32
C CYS A 42 -3.12 -12.36 6.21
N VAL A 43 -4.40 -12.16 5.95
CA VAL A 43 -5.35 -13.28 5.81
C VAL A 43 -5.12 -14.12 4.55
N ILE A 44 -4.34 -13.63 3.59
CA ILE A 44 -4.04 -14.34 2.33
C ILE A 44 -2.78 -15.21 2.44
N CYS A 45 -1.73 -14.72 3.10
CA CYS A 45 -0.43 -15.42 3.14
C CYS A 45 0.12 -15.68 4.54
N GLY A 46 -0.60 -15.31 5.59
CA GLY A 46 -0.25 -15.56 7.00
C GLY A 46 0.91 -14.72 7.56
N ARG A 47 1.56 -13.91 6.72
CA ARG A 47 2.77 -13.14 7.08
C ARG A 47 2.43 -11.88 7.87
N ASN A 48 3.30 -11.55 8.82
CA ASN A 48 3.22 -10.39 9.73
C ASN A 48 4.56 -9.65 9.86
N ASP A 49 5.55 -10.02 9.05
CA ASP A 49 6.91 -9.47 9.06
C ASP A 49 7.07 -8.26 8.13
N ARG A 50 5.97 -7.60 7.78
CA ARG A 50 5.92 -6.52 6.79
C ARG A 50 4.67 -5.64 7.02
N PRO A 51 4.59 -4.45 6.42
CA PRO A 51 3.44 -3.56 6.59
C PRO A 51 2.11 -4.25 6.25
N LEU A 52 1.11 -3.98 7.09
CA LEU A 52 -0.25 -4.49 6.97
C LEU A 52 -1.21 -3.35 6.66
N HIS A 53 -2.20 -3.62 5.82
CA HIS A 53 -3.25 -2.71 5.38
C HIS A 53 -4.60 -3.35 5.64
N VAL A 54 -5.61 -2.52 5.91
CA VAL A 54 -7.01 -2.96 5.97
C VAL A 54 -7.65 -2.69 4.60
N ASP A 55 -8.19 -3.73 4.01
CA ASP A 55 -8.69 -3.79 2.64
C ASP A 55 -10.16 -4.22 2.64
N HIS A 56 -10.97 -3.60 1.79
CA HIS A 56 -12.37 -3.98 1.60
C HIS A 56 -12.50 -5.23 0.74
N ILE A 57 -13.20 -6.25 1.23
CA ILE A 57 -13.50 -7.52 0.55
C ILE A 57 -14.42 -7.28 -0.66
N HIS A 58 -15.51 -6.55 -0.46
CA HIS A 58 -16.31 -5.95 -1.52
C HIS A 58 -15.81 -4.52 -1.73
N PRO A 59 -15.26 -4.16 -2.91
CA PRO A 59 -14.67 -2.85 -3.12
C PRO A 59 -15.65 -1.70 -2.84
N ARG A 60 -15.17 -0.64 -2.22
CA ARG A 60 -15.93 0.60 -1.99
C ARG A 60 -16.54 1.18 -3.27
N SER A 61 -15.79 1.17 -4.37
CA SER A 61 -16.26 1.63 -5.68
C SER A 61 -17.44 0.82 -6.24
N GLN A 62 -17.75 -0.33 -5.65
CA GLN A 62 -18.85 -1.20 -6.01
C GLN A 62 -19.91 -1.29 -4.89
N GLY A 63 -19.90 -0.36 -3.93
CA GLY A 63 -20.86 -0.32 -2.82
C GLY A 63 -20.42 -1.08 -1.57
N GLY A 64 -19.15 -1.43 -1.44
CA GLY A 64 -18.59 -2.02 -0.23
C GLY A 64 -18.66 -1.08 0.97
N LEU A 65 -19.27 -1.55 2.07
CA LEU A 65 -19.38 -0.80 3.33
C LEU A 65 -18.09 -0.86 4.15
N ASP A 66 -17.86 0.15 4.99
CA ASP A 66 -16.75 0.22 5.96
C ASP A 66 -17.01 -0.64 7.23
N LEU A 67 -17.75 -1.74 7.08
CA LEU A 67 -18.08 -2.65 8.19
C LEU A 67 -16.94 -3.65 8.43
N PRO A 68 -16.62 -4.01 9.69
CA PRO A 68 -15.58 -5.01 9.97
C PRO A 68 -15.75 -6.33 9.20
N SER A 69 -16.99 -6.77 8.93
CA SER A 69 -17.29 -7.97 8.14
C SER A 69 -16.88 -7.87 6.66
N ASN A 70 -16.83 -6.65 6.11
CA ASN A 70 -16.37 -6.37 4.75
C ASN A 70 -14.88 -5.97 4.71
N LEU A 71 -14.17 -5.98 5.84
CA LEU A 71 -12.78 -5.58 5.92
C LEU A 71 -11.88 -6.78 6.22
N ARG A 72 -10.65 -6.75 5.73
CA ARG A 72 -9.62 -7.76 5.99
C ARG A 72 -8.23 -7.17 6.06
N THR A 73 -7.35 -7.82 6.80
CA THR A 73 -5.95 -7.45 6.93
C THR A 73 -5.12 -8.12 5.83
N LEU A 74 -4.45 -7.33 5.00
CA LEU A 74 -3.53 -7.78 3.96
C LEU A 74 -2.13 -7.22 4.20
N CYS A 75 -1.12 -8.02 3.91
CA CYS A 75 0.22 -7.47 3.77
C CYS A 75 0.36 -6.68 2.48
N GLU A 76 1.33 -5.76 2.42
CA GLU A 76 1.51 -4.86 1.29
C GLU A 76 1.66 -5.59 -0.07
N VAL A 77 2.33 -6.74 -0.11
CA VAL A 77 2.45 -7.57 -1.33
C VAL A 77 1.08 -8.07 -1.81
N CYS A 78 0.26 -8.61 -0.89
CA CYS A 78 -1.06 -9.12 -1.22
C CYS A 78 -2.04 -7.99 -1.55
N HIS A 79 -1.91 -6.86 -0.85
CA HIS A 79 -2.70 -5.66 -1.09
C HIS A 79 -2.45 -5.11 -2.51
N VAL A 80 -1.20 -4.91 -2.91
CA VAL A 80 -0.85 -4.43 -4.26
C VAL A 80 -1.32 -5.39 -5.35
N LYS A 81 -1.23 -6.71 -5.13
CA LYS A 81 -1.72 -7.71 -6.10
C LYS A 81 -3.24 -7.64 -6.30
N ARG A 82 -4.00 -7.23 -5.29
CA ARG A 82 -5.46 -7.07 -5.39
C ARG A 82 -5.86 -5.82 -6.17
N HIS A 83 -5.04 -4.77 -6.15
CA HIS A 83 -5.33 -3.47 -6.76
C HIS A 83 -4.51 -3.28 -8.05
N PRO A 84 -5.07 -3.54 -9.25
CA PRO A 84 -4.30 -3.54 -10.50
C PRO A 84 -3.57 -2.22 -10.77
N ASN A 85 -4.20 -1.10 -10.46
CA ASN A 85 -3.61 0.24 -10.62
C ASN A 85 -2.38 0.45 -9.72
N MET A 86 -2.37 -0.14 -8.52
CA MET A 86 -1.18 -0.14 -7.66
C MET A 86 -0.10 -1.04 -8.23
N SER A 87 -0.47 -2.21 -8.77
CA SER A 87 0.51 -3.16 -9.32
C SER A 87 1.31 -2.61 -10.51
N THR A 88 0.75 -1.64 -11.24
CA THR A 88 1.41 -0.95 -12.35
C THR A 88 2.27 0.24 -11.93
N ASP A 89 2.03 0.79 -10.74
CA ASP A 89 2.76 1.95 -10.24
C ASP A 89 4.21 1.58 -9.83
N PRO A 90 5.25 2.26 -10.35
CA PRO A 90 6.64 1.98 -10.02
C PRO A 90 6.97 2.10 -8.52
N GLN A 91 6.28 2.94 -7.76
CA GLN A 91 6.46 3.07 -6.32
C GLN A 91 6.02 1.81 -5.61
N TRP A 92 4.80 1.35 -5.87
CA TRP A 92 4.27 0.10 -5.29
C TRP A 92 5.06 -1.13 -5.78
N GLN A 93 5.51 -1.15 -7.03
CA GLN A 93 6.39 -2.22 -7.54
C GLN A 93 7.71 -2.33 -6.77
N LYS A 94 8.31 -1.20 -6.35
CA LYS A 94 9.50 -1.22 -5.49
C LYS A 94 9.17 -1.80 -4.13
N THR A 95 8.04 -1.44 -3.54
CA THR A 95 7.68 -1.98 -2.24
C THR A 95 7.42 -3.49 -2.30
N VAL A 96 6.72 -3.96 -3.32
CA VAL A 96 6.54 -5.40 -3.56
C VAL A 96 7.90 -6.08 -3.77
N LEU A 97 8.84 -5.47 -4.50
CA LEU A 97 10.17 -6.02 -4.72
C LEU A 97 10.94 -6.23 -3.40
N MET A 98 10.78 -5.32 -2.43
CA MET A 98 11.41 -5.44 -1.11
C MET A 98 10.80 -6.57 -0.26
N HIS A 99 9.49 -6.80 -0.37
CA HIS A 99 8.76 -7.68 0.54
C HIS A 99 8.32 -9.03 -0.06
N THR A 100 8.39 -9.20 -1.38
CA THR A 100 8.04 -10.47 -2.01
C THR A 100 9.11 -11.53 -1.74
N THR A 101 8.67 -12.75 -1.45
CA THR A 101 9.56 -13.91 -1.29
C THR A 101 9.70 -14.71 -2.58
N ASP A 102 8.87 -14.45 -3.58
CA ASP A 102 8.87 -15.16 -4.86
C ASP A 102 10.03 -14.68 -5.77
N PRO A 103 10.99 -15.56 -6.13
CA PRO A 103 12.11 -15.21 -6.99
C PRO A 103 11.72 -14.78 -8.41
N LEU A 104 10.64 -15.34 -8.97
CA LEU A 104 10.15 -14.98 -10.30
C LEU A 104 9.56 -13.57 -10.27
N GLU A 105 8.78 -13.27 -9.23
CA GLU A 105 8.23 -11.94 -9.01
C GLU A 105 9.34 -10.89 -8.83
N LYS A 106 10.41 -11.22 -8.08
CA LYS A 106 11.58 -10.33 -7.96
C LYS A 106 12.20 -10.04 -9.33
N ARG A 107 12.38 -11.05 -10.18
CA ARG A 107 12.92 -10.88 -11.54
C ARG A 107 12.02 -10.00 -12.40
N ARG A 108 10.70 -10.24 -12.37
CA ARG A 108 9.70 -9.44 -13.09
C ARG A 108 9.75 -7.97 -12.68
N LEU A 109 9.73 -7.69 -11.37
CA LEU A 109 9.73 -6.33 -10.84
C LEU A 109 11.03 -5.58 -11.14
N LYS A 110 12.19 -6.23 -10.98
CA LYS A 110 13.49 -5.65 -11.37
C LYS A 110 13.49 -5.24 -12.85
N ARG A 111 12.98 -6.10 -13.74
CA ARG A 111 12.86 -5.81 -15.17
C ARG A 111 11.94 -4.61 -15.43
N ASN A 112 10.75 -4.59 -14.83
CA ASN A 112 9.79 -3.49 -15.00
C ASN A 112 10.37 -2.14 -14.55
N LEU A 113 10.99 -2.11 -13.37
CA LEU A 113 11.61 -0.89 -12.83
C LEU A 113 12.79 -0.43 -13.68
N LEU A 114 13.59 -1.35 -14.21
CA LEU A 114 14.66 -1.02 -15.16
C LEU A 114 14.06 -0.38 -16.43
N LEU A 115 13.06 -1.01 -17.05
CA LEU A 115 12.40 -0.46 -18.24
C LEU A 115 11.84 0.94 -17.98
N GLU A 116 11.26 1.18 -16.80
CA GLU A 116 10.77 2.50 -16.42
C GLU A 116 11.90 3.55 -16.31
N THR A 117 13.06 3.18 -15.75
CA THR A 117 14.22 4.07 -15.78
C THR A 117 14.72 4.34 -17.20
N LEU A 118 14.56 3.38 -18.11
CA LEU A 118 14.95 3.52 -19.50
C LEU A 118 13.99 4.38 -20.32
N LYS A 119 12.76 4.64 -19.87
CA LYS A 119 11.87 5.62 -20.53
C LYS A 119 12.29 7.07 -20.27
N ARG A 120 13.10 7.32 -19.25
CA ARG A 120 13.51 8.68 -18.88
C ARG A 120 14.42 9.28 -19.96
N PRO A 121 14.34 10.60 -20.22
CA PRO A 121 15.26 11.30 -21.11
C PRO A 121 16.72 11.02 -20.71
N ILE A 122 17.61 10.92 -21.69
CA ILE A 122 19.03 10.61 -21.47
C ILE A 122 19.65 11.60 -20.46
N THR A 123 19.29 12.88 -20.54
CA THR A 123 19.72 13.94 -19.59
C THR A 123 19.37 13.63 -18.14
N LYS A 124 18.20 13.02 -17.87
CA LYS A 124 17.78 12.61 -16.53
C LYS A 124 18.47 11.33 -16.07
N ARG A 125 18.86 10.44 -17.00
CA ARG A 125 19.65 9.24 -16.68
C ARG A 125 21.10 9.60 -16.33
N LEU A 126 21.73 10.48 -17.10
CA LEU A 126 23.10 10.94 -16.87
C LEU A 126 23.24 11.65 -15.51
N LYS A 127 22.26 12.49 -15.13
CA LYS A 127 22.24 13.11 -13.80
C LYS A 127 22.27 12.07 -12.66
N TYR A 128 21.54 10.96 -12.79
CA TYR A 128 21.56 9.87 -11.81
C TYR A 128 22.91 9.15 -11.74
N TYR A 129 23.55 8.88 -12.88
CA TYR A 129 24.87 8.25 -12.92
C TYR A 129 25.97 9.18 -12.37
N TYR A 130 25.93 10.47 -12.70
CA TYR A 130 26.90 11.46 -12.21
C TYR A 130 26.86 11.61 -10.68
N THR A 131 25.66 11.76 -10.09
CA THR A 131 25.54 11.94 -8.63
C THR A 131 25.86 10.68 -7.83
N LYS A 132 25.61 9.49 -8.39
CA LYS A 132 25.84 8.22 -7.68
C LYS A 132 27.28 7.72 -7.76
N TRP A 133 28.00 8.01 -8.85
CA TRP A 133 29.33 7.42 -9.11
C TRP A 133 30.48 8.44 -9.13
N PHE A 134 30.22 9.71 -9.39
CA PHE A 134 31.28 10.72 -9.54
C PHE A 134 31.33 11.74 -8.39
N VAL A 135 30.27 11.86 -7.58
CA VAL A 135 30.28 12.66 -6.35
C VAL A 135 30.61 11.76 -5.16
N LYS A 136 31.90 11.61 -4.84
CA LYS A 136 32.31 11.01 -3.55
C LYS A 136 31.76 11.90 -2.41
N PRO A 137 31.15 11.35 -1.35
CA PRO A 137 30.81 12.16 -0.20
C PRO A 137 32.10 12.79 0.35
N LYS A 138 32.14 14.12 0.46
CA LYS A 138 33.17 14.80 1.24
C LYS A 138 33.04 14.27 2.66
N LYS A 139 33.99 13.43 3.09
CA LYS A 139 34.06 12.97 4.48
C LYS A 139 34.27 14.22 5.33
N HIS A 140 33.22 14.72 5.98
CA HIS A 140 33.39 15.69 7.04
C HIS A 140 34.10 14.98 8.20
N ARG A 141 35.41 15.21 8.34
CA ARG A 141 36.13 14.90 9.58
C ARG A 141 35.59 15.86 10.63
N ARG A 142 34.83 15.33 11.59
CA ARG A 142 34.56 16.03 12.85
C ARG A 142 35.85 15.97 13.68
N TRP A 143 36.31 17.15 14.08
CA TRP A 143 37.33 17.34 15.11
C TRP A 143 36.64 17.28 16.47
#